data_AF-A0AAP0WHZ4-F1
#
_entry.id   AF-A0AAP0WHZ4-F1
#
_cell.length_a   1.000
_cell.length_b   1.000
_cell.length_c   1.000
_cell.angle_alpha   90.00
_cell.angle_beta   90.00
_cell.angle_gamma   90.00
#
_symmetry.space_group_name_H-M   'P 1'
#
loop_
_entity.id
_entity.type
_entity.pdbx_description
1 polymer ?
#
loop_
_entity_poly.entity_id
_entity_poly.type
_entity_poly.pdbx_seq_one_letter_code
_entity_poly.pdbx_strand_id
1 'polypeptide(L)'
;MLHSWTPRKQQAAALPLRVSMSNLAVGVLCTSALLFSFSALAAEDNKSQLQSIQQDIAAKEKSVRLQKQQRSQLLDQLQSQEKVIAQASRQLRDTQSSLTTLNKEISALNASITQLQQQQTQQESILAEQLDAAFRQGQHSGLQLILSNEESQRSERMLAYFGYLNEARQKSIEDLKQTRSDLSAQKASLVDKQAQQKSLLAQQQSQQAKLESARQARKKTITTLESSLEKDQAQLVELRQNESRLQDKIARAEREAKARAEREAREAEKVRQREAQAKSKGTTYKPTDSERSLMSRTGGLGRPGGQMVWPIRGSIEHRFGEQLQGELRWKGLVIDAPEGTEVKAIADGRVLMADWLQGYGLVVVVEHGKGDMSLYGYNQSALVSVGTQVRAGQPIALVGTSGGRGTPSLYFEIRRQGQAVNPLPWLGR
;
A
#
# COMPACT_ATOMS: atom_id res chain seq x y z
N MET A 1 36.53 -52.11 43.16
CA MET A 1 36.09 -53.00 42.06
C MET A 1 36.46 -52.30 40.74
N LEU A 2 37.69 -52.37 40.19
CA LEU A 2 38.45 -53.54 39.70
C LEU A 2 37.52 -54.35 38.75
N HIS A 3 37.67 -54.42 37.42
CA HIS A 3 38.82 -54.66 36.53
C HIS A 3 38.40 -54.34 35.06
N SER A 4 39.20 -53.61 34.25
CA SER A 4 40.09 -54.10 33.14
C SER A 4 39.35 -54.83 31.98
N TRP A 5 39.65 -54.77 30.69
CA TRP A 5 40.89 -54.56 29.94
C TRP A 5 40.54 -54.70 28.43
N THR A 6 41.05 -53.85 27.53
CA THR A 6 41.36 -54.22 26.13
C THR A 6 42.78 -54.82 26.12
N PRO A 7 43.40 -55.37 25.03
CA PRO A 7 43.05 -55.42 23.59
C PRO A 7 43.38 -56.78 22.89
N ARG A 8 43.18 -56.90 21.55
CA ARG A 8 43.97 -57.85 20.75
C ARG A 8 44.34 -57.28 19.37
N LYS A 9 45.65 -57.08 19.19
CA LYS A 9 46.37 -56.90 17.93
C LYS A 9 46.38 -58.22 17.15
N GLN A 10 46.37 -58.15 15.82
CA GLN A 10 47.18 -59.07 15.00
C GLN A 10 47.74 -58.34 13.78
N GLN A 11 49.07 -58.42 13.70
CA GLN A 11 50.01 -57.96 12.66
C GLN A 11 49.96 -58.92 11.46
N ALA A 12 49.98 -58.43 10.22
CA ALA A 12 51.13 -58.34 9.31
C ALA A 12 51.88 -59.67 9.00
N ALA A 13 51.83 -60.09 7.74
CA ALA A 13 52.80 -60.95 7.04
C ALA A 13 52.65 -60.63 5.53
N ALA A 14 53.62 -59.99 4.87
CA ALA A 14 54.93 -60.48 4.38
C ALA A 14 54.88 -60.80 2.86
N LEU A 15 55.53 -59.95 2.07
CA LEU A 15 55.99 -60.18 0.69
C LEU A 15 57.00 -61.35 0.66
N PRO A 16 57.24 -61.99 -0.52
CA PRO A 16 58.32 -61.49 -1.37
C PRO A 16 58.06 -61.56 -2.89
N LEU A 17 58.72 -60.64 -3.59
CA LEU A 17 59.02 -60.68 -5.02
C LEU A 17 59.81 -61.94 -5.40
N ARG A 18 59.53 -62.47 -6.60
CA ARG A 18 60.57 -63.08 -7.45
C ARG A 18 60.41 -62.60 -8.89
N VAL A 19 61.46 -61.96 -9.37
CA VAL A 19 61.76 -61.66 -10.78
C VAL A 19 62.58 -62.83 -11.32
N SER A 20 62.29 -63.30 -12.54
CA SER A 20 63.32 -63.58 -13.56
C SER A 20 62.72 -64.04 -14.90
N MET A 21 63.09 -63.27 -15.91
CA MET A 21 63.24 -63.51 -17.36
C MET A 21 63.08 -64.92 -17.94
N SER A 22 62.44 -65.00 -19.12
CA SER A 22 63.11 -65.40 -20.37
C SER A 22 62.22 -65.21 -21.62
N ASN A 23 62.86 -64.73 -22.69
CA ASN A 23 62.33 -64.56 -24.04
C ASN A 23 62.11 -65.91 -24.74
N LEU A 24 61.11 -66.01 -25.63
CA LEU A 24 61.21 -66.66 -26.95
C LEU A 24 59.91 -66.53 -27.78
N ALA A 25 59.93 -65.56 -28.70
CA ALA A 25 59.73 -65.67 -30.15
C ALA A 25 58.61 -66.58 -30.76
N VAL A 26 57.87 -65.95 -31.69
CA VAL A 26 57.29 -66.46 -32.97
C VAL A 26 55.90 -67.09 -32.93
N GLY A 27 54.99 -66.50 -33.73
CA GLY A 27 53.73 -67.15 -34.13
C GLY A 27 52.63 -66.22 -34.66
N VAL A 28 52.96 -65.25 -35.52
CA VAL A 28 51.97 -64.51 -36.32
C VAL A 28 51.57 -65.37 -37.51
N LEU A 29 50.31 -65.82 -37.58
CA LEU A 29 49.48 -66.02 -38.79
C LEU A 29 48.27 -66.89 -38.43
N CYS A 30 47.07 -66.47 -38.89
CA CYS A 30 45.77 -67.18 -38.86
C CYS A 30 44.70 -66.82 -37.80
N THR A 31 44.50 -65.53 -37.47
CA THR A 31 43.27 -65.06 -36.80
C THR A 31 42.69 -63.76 -37.39
N SER A 32 42.75 -63.57 -38.71
CA SER A 32 42.20 -62.38 -39.39
C SER A 32 40.81 -62.59 -40.02
N ALA A 33 39.98 -63.47 -39.47
CA ALA A 33 38.61 -63.71 -39.99
C ALA A 33 37.50 -63.80 -38.92
N LEU A 34 37.81 -63.57 -37.64
CA LEU A 34 36.81 -63.58 -36.54
C LEU A 34 36.74 -62.29 -35.72
N LEU A 35 37.44 -61.21 -36.13
CA LEU A 35 37.43 -59.92 -35.43
C LEU A 35 36.69 -58.80 -36.19
N PHE A 36 36.12 -59.07 -37.37
CA PHE A 36 35.35 -58.07 -38.12
C PHE A 36 33.84 -58.07 -37.82
N SER A 37 33.32 -59.02 -37.03
CA SER A 37 31.91 -59.02 -36.61
C SER A 37 31.67 -58.31 -35.26
N PHE A 38 32.72 -57.97 -34.50
CA PHE A 38 32.59 -57.31 -33.20
C PHE A 38 32.61 -55.79 -33.26
N SER A 39 33.07 -55.20 -34.37
CA SER A 39 33.11 -53.73 -34.54
C SER A 39 31.79 -53.15 -35.10
N ALA A 40 30.91 -53.99 -35.66
CA ALA A 40 29.60 -53.57 -36.15
C ALA A 40 28.59 -53.42 -35.00
N LEU A 41 28.59 -54.33 -34.01
CA LEU A 41 27.67 -54.24 -32.86
C LEU A 41 27.97 -53.04 -31.94
N ALA A 42 29.24 -52.70 -31.69
CA ALA A 42 29.58 -51.56 -30.82
C ALA A 42 29.26 -50.19 -31.46
N ALA A 43 29.29 -50.09 -32.79
CA ALA A 43 28.92 -48.87 -33.51
C ALA A 43 27.39 -48.68 -33.55
N GLU A 44 26.62 -49.77 -33.59
CA GLU A 44 25.16 -49.75 -33.57
C GLU A 44 24.61 -49.39 -32.18
N ASP A 45 25.29 -49.85 -31.11
CA ASP A 45 24.98 -49.52 -29.71
C ASP A 45 25.28 -48.04 -29.37
N ASN A 46 26.36 -47.47 -29.92
CA ASN A 46 26.66 -46.04 -29.79
C ASN A 46 25.67 -45.17 -30.58
N LYS A 47 25.15 -45.65 -31.71
CA LYS A 47 24.16 -44.94 -32.53
C LYS A 47 22.77 -44.95 -31.88
N SER A 48 22.38 -46.06 -31.24
CA SER A 48 21.13 -46.17 -30.47
C SER A 48 21.18 -45.33 -29.18
N GLN A 49 22.33 -45.28 -28.48
CA GLN A 49 22.54 -44.41 -27.33
C GLN A 49 22.50 -42.92 -27.70
N LEU A 50 23.06 -42.53 -28.85
CA LEU A 50 23.02 -41.14 -29.29
C LEU A 50 21.59 -40.72 -29.69
N GLN A 51 20.81 -41.65 -30.26
CA GLN A 51 19.38 -41.45 -30.53
C GLN A 51 18.55 -41.34 -29.25
N SER A 52 18.80 -42.18 -28.23
CA SER A 52 18.10 -42.07 -26.94
C SER A 52 18.45 -40.77 -26.21
N ILE A 53 19.71 -40.34 -26.21
CA ILE A 53 20.13 -39.06 -25.65
C ILE A 53 19.46 -37.89 -26.40
N GLN A 54 19.36 -37.94 -27.72
CA GLN A 54 18.66 -36.90 -28.50
C GLN A 54 17.16 -36.87 -28.18
N GLN A 55 16.52 -38.03 -28.02
CA GLN A 55 15.12 -38.13 -27.60
C GLN A 55 14.92 -37.60 -26.17
N ASP A 56 15.83 -37.91 -25.26
CA ASP A 56 15.81 -37.42 -23.88
C ASP A 56 16.02 -35.90 -23.81
N ILE A 57 16.92 -35.35 -24.63
CA ILE A 57 17.10 -33.89 -24.76
C ILE A 57 15.82 -33.26 -25.30
N ALA A 58 15.23 -33.79 -26.38
CA ALA A 58 13.99 -33.26 -26.94
C ALA A 58 12.81 -33.34 -25.95
N ALA A 59 12.68 -34.45 -25.22
CA ALA A 59 11.70 -34.62 -24.16
C ALA A 59 11.95 -33.67 -22.99
N LYS A 60 13.22 -33.45 -22.62
CA LYS A 60 13.61 -32.50 -21.57
C LYS A 60 13.36 -31.06 -21.99
N GLU A 61 13.68 -30.67 -23.21
CA GLU A 61 13.36 -29.35 -23.76
C GLU A 61 11.84 -29.12 -23.80
N LYS A 62 11.07 -30.10 -24.25
CA LYS A 62 9.60 -30.04 -24.28
C LYS A 62 9.02 -29.88 -22.86
N SER A 63 9.51 -30.66 -21.89
CA SER A 63 9.07 -30.54 -20.50
C SER A 63 9.45 -29.19 -19.88
N VAL A 64 10.65 -28.68 -20.13
CA VAL A 64 11.06 -27.33 -19.68
C VAL A 64 10.19 -26.24 -20.32
N ARG A 65 9.86 -26.34 -21.61
CA ARG A 65 8.93 -25.40 -22.26
C ARG A 65 7.54 -25.45 -21.63
N LEU A 66 7.01 -26.64 -21.37
CA LEU A 66 5.70 -26.83 -20.73
C LEU A 66 5.69 -26.26 -19.30
N GLN A 67 6.74 -26.53 -18.51
CA GLN A 67 6.91 -25.97 -17.18
C GLN A 67 6.98 -24.44 -17.21
N LYS A 68 7.69 -23.85 -18.18
CA LYS A 68 7.73 -22.38 -18.37
C LYS A 68 6.36 -21.80 -18.70
N GLN A 69 5.57 -22.47 -19.54
CA GLN A 69 4.20 -22.03 -19.88
C GLN A 69 3.27 -22.10 -18.67
N GLN A 70 3.28 -23.20 -17.93
CA GLN A 70 2.49 -23.37 -16.70
C GLN A 70 2.87 -22.32 -15.65
N ARG A 71 4.17 -22.06 -15.47
CA ARG A 71 4.65 -21.02 -14.56
C ARG A 71 4.17 -19.63 -14.98
N SER A 72 4.22 -19.30 -16.27
CA SER A 72 3.69 -18.02 -16.78
C SER A 72 2.20 -17.87 -16.45
N GLN A 73 1.40 -18.91 -16.68
CA GLN A 73 -0.02 -18.89 -16.35
C GLN A 73 -0.27 -18.70 -14.85
N LEU A 74 0.50 -19.36 -13.98
CA LEU A 74 0.40 -19.19 -12.53
C LEU A 74 0.80 -17.78 -12.08
N LEU A 75 1.81 -17.17 -12.72
CA LEU A 75 2.21 -15.79 -12.46
C LEU A 75 1.14 -14.78 -12.89
N ASP A 76 0.49 -15.01 -14.04
CA ASP A 76 -0.63 -14.18 -14.50
C ASP A 76 -1.83 -14.29 -13.55
N GLN A 77 -2.12 -15.51 -13.05
CA GLN A 77 -3.13 -15.73 -12.02
C GLN A 77 -2.78 -15.01 -10.72
N LEU A 78 -1.53 -15.12 -10.26
CA LEU A 78 -1.03 -14.44 -9.07
C LEU A 78 -1.17 -12.91 -9.21
N GLN A 79 -0.78 -12.35 -10.35
CA GLN A 79 -0.94 -10.93 -10.63
C GLN A 79 -2.42 -10.50 -10.54
N SER A 80 -3.33 -11.27 -11.15
CA SER A 80 -4.76 -10.97 -11.11
C SER A 80 -5.30 -11.00 -9.68
N GLN A 81 -4.96 -12.04 -8.91
CA GLN A 81 -5.36 -12.18 -7.50
C GLN A 81 -4.82 -11.04 -6.64
N GLU A 82 -3.55 -10.65 -6.80
CA GLU A 82 -2.93 -9.55 -6.05
C GLU A 82 -3.53 -8.19 -6.41
N LYS A 83 -3.93 -7.97 -7.68
CA LYS A 83 -4.69 -6.76 -8.07
C LYS A 83 -6.06 -6.71 -7.41
N VAL A 84 -6.77 -7.84 -7.32
CA VAL A 84 -8.06 -7.92 -6.61
C VAL A 84 -7.89 -7.63 -5.12
N ILE A 85 -6.86 -8.20 -4.48
CA ILE A 85 -6.51 -7.93 -3.07
C ILE A 85 -6.22 -6.44 -2.87
N ALA A 86 -5.44 -5.83 -3.77
CA ALA A 86 -5.09 -4.42 -3.71
C ALA A 86 -6.32 -3.52 -3.78
N GLN A 87 -7.23 -3.79 -4.72
CA GLN A 87 -8.48 -3.05 -4.88
C GLN A 87 -9.41 -3.23 -3.67
N ALA A 88 -9.61 -4.48 -3.22
CA ALA A 88 -10.47 -4.77 -2.06
C ALA A 88 -9.93 -4.12 -0.78
N SER A 89 -8.60 -4.16 -0.56
CA SER A 89 -7.96 -3.50 0.59
C SER A 89 -8.16 -1.99 0.58
N ARG A 90 -8.03 -1.36 -0.60
CA ARG A 90 -8.27 0.09 -0.76
C ARG A 90 -9.73 0.44 -0.44
N GLN A 91 -10.67 -0.31 -1.03
CA GLN A 91 -12.09 -0.10 -0.79
C GLN A 91 -12.48 -0.29 0.69
N LEU A 92 -11.94 -1.30 1.37
CA LEU A 92 -12.17 -1.50 2.80
C LEU A 92 -11.68 -0.33 3.65
N ARG A 93 -10.51 0.22 3.32
CA ARG A 93 -9.96 1.40 3.99
C ARG A 93 -10.83 2.64 3.76
N ASP A 94 -11.27 2.87 2.52
CA ASP A 94 -12.13 4.00 2.16
C ASP A 94 -13.50 3.90 2.88
N THR A 95 -14.09 2.70 2.91
CA THR A 95 -15.31 2.39 3.67
C THR A 95 -15.10 2.63 5.17
N GLN A 96 -13.98 2.18 5.74
CA GLN A 96 -13.67 2.38 7.16
C GLN A 96 -13.50 3.86 7.54
N SER A 97 -12.86 4.65 6.67
CA SER A 97 -12.73 6.11 6.83
C SER A 97 -14.09 6.80 6.79
N SER A 98 -14.95 6.36 5.86
CA SER A 98 -16.32 6.88 5.73
C SER A 98 -17.17 6.54 6.97
N LEU A 99 -17.10 5.29 7.45
CA LEU A 99 -17.76 4.87 8.70
C LEU A 99 -17.27 5.68 9.91
N THR A 100 -15.96 5.95 10.01
CA THR A 100 -15.40 6.74 11.11
C THR A 100 -15.94 8.17 11.10
N THR A 101 -16.05 8.78 9.91
CA THR A 101 -16.60 10.13 9.75
C THR A 101 -18.10 10.15 10.05
N LEU A 102 -18.85 9.19 9.50
CA LEU A 102 -20.28 9.04 9.72
C LEU A 102 -20.62 8.81 11.20
N ASN A 103 -19.82 8.02 11.91
CA ASN A 103 -19.99 7.81 13.35
C ASN A 103 -19.80 9.11 14.14
N LYS A 104 -18.82 9.95 13.77
CA LYS A 104 -18.64 11.27 14.39
C LYS A 104 -19.84 12.19 14.13
N GLU A 105 -20.37 12.20 12.91
CA GLU A 105 -21.57 12.97 12.55
C GLU A 105 -22.80 12.50 13.34
N ILE A 106 -23.01 11.17 13.46
CA ILE A 106 -24.09 10.60 14.27
C ILE A 106 -23.96 10.98 15.74
N SER A 107 -22.74 10.91 16.31
CA SER A 107 -22.49 11.34 17.69
C SER A 107 -22.79 12.83 17.90
N ALA A 108 -22.40 13.69 16.95
CA ALA A 108 -22.70 15.12 17.01
C ALA A 108 -24.21 15.40 16.90
N LEU A 109 -24.92 14.72 16.01
CA LEU A 109 -26.38 14.81 15.88
C LEU A 109 -27.09 14.36 17.15
N ASN A 110 -26.69 13.24 17.75
CA ASN A 110 -27.28 12.77 19.01
C ASN A 110 -27.10 13.79 20.15
N ALA A 111 -25.91 14.41 20.25
CA ALA A 111 -25.65 15.44 21.26
C ALA A 111 -26.56 16.67 21.04
N SER A 112 -26.68 17.13 19.79
CA SER A 112 -27.53 18.27 19.42
C SER A 112 -29.03 17.98 19.63
N ILE A 113 -29.50 16.78 19.29
CA ILE A 113 -30.86 16.31 19.57
C ILE A 113 -31.13 16.32 21.08
N THR A 114 -30.20 15.82 21.88
CA THR A 114 -30.34 15.81 23.35
C THR A 114 -30.46 17.23 23.89
N GLN A 115 -29.63 18.16 23.41
CA GLN A 115 -29.69 19.57 23.79
C GLN A 115 -31.02 20.23 23.40
N LEU A 116 -31.49 20.02 22.17
CA LEU A 116 -32.77 20.56 21.71
C LEU A 116 -33.96 19.95 22.45
N GLN A 117 -33.90 18.68 22.85
CA GLN A 117 -34.93 18.05 23.69
C GLN A 117 -35.00 18.68 25.08
N GLN A 118 -33.84 18.95 25.69
CA GLN A 118 -33.78 19.65 26.98
C GLN A 118 -34.33 21.07 26.86
N GLN A 119 -33.94 21.80 25.81
CA GLN A 119 -34.43 23.14 25.53
C GLN A 119 -35.95 23.16 25.30
N GLN A 120 -36.46 22.21 24.50
CA GLN A 120 -37.89 22.04 24.26
C GLN A 120 -38.64 21.82 25.58
N THR A 121 -38.15 20.90 26.42
CA THR A 121 -38.79 20.57 27.70
C THR A 121 -38.82 21.79 28.63
N GLN A 122 -37.74 22.56 28.67
CA GLN A 122 -37.65 23.79 29.46
C GLN A 122 -38.61 24.88 28.94
N GLN A 123 -38.64 25.11 27.62
CA GLN A 123 -39.55 26.07 26.98
C GLN A 123 -41.01 25.68 27.20
N GLU A 124 -41.34 24.39 27.09
CA GLU A 124 -42.69 23.87 27.35
C GLU A 124 -43.10 24.06 28.81
N SER A 125 -42.21 23.80 29.76
CA SER A 125 -42.47 24.02 31.20
C SER A 125 -42.75 25.49 31.51
N ILE A 126 -41.89 26.39 31.03
CA ILE A 126 -42.03 27.84 31.25
C ILE A 126 -43.34 28.35 30.62
N LEU A 127 -43.64 27.94 29.39
CA LEU A 127 -44.86 28.36 28.71
C LEU A 127 -46.11 27.79 29.41
N ALA A 128 -46.06 26.56 29.88
CA ALA A 128 -47.16 25.95 30.64
C ALA A 128 -47.43 26.70 31.96
N GLU A 129 -46.39 27.07 32.71
CA GLU A 129 -46.53 27.89 33.93
C GLU A 129 -47.13 29.27 33.64
N GLN A 130 -46.68 29.93 32.56
CA GLN A 130 -47.23 31.23 32.15
C GLN A 130 -48.71 31.14 31.75
N LEU A 131 -49.11 30.05 31.08
CA LEU A 131 -50.49 29.81 30.69
C LEU A 131 -51.37 29.45 31.90
N ASP A 132 -50.89 28.63 32.85
CA ASP A 132 -51.61 28.31 34.08
C ASP A 132 -51.82 29.57 34.94
N ALA A 133 -50.79 30.40 35.11
CA ALA A 133 -50.90 31.66 35.83
C ALA A 133 -51.91 32.60 35.16
N ALA A 134 -51.88 32.72 33.82
CA ALA A 134 -52.84 33.52 33.08
C ALA A 134 -54.28 32.98 33.20
N PHE A 135 -54.45 31.65 33.21
CA PHE A 135 -55.76 31.02 33.38
C PHE A 135 -56.33 31.26 34.78
N ARG A 136 -55.52 31.06 35.85
CA ARG A 136 -55.92 31.29 37.25
C ARG A 136 -56.26 32.75 37.54
N GLN A 137 -55.58 33.69 36.88
CA GLN A 137 -55.85 35.12 37.00
C GLN A 137 -57.19 35.53 36.35
N GLY A 138 -57.81 34.62 35.57
CA GLY A 138 -59.06 34.83 34.86
C GLY A 138 -58.87 35.64 33.57
N GLN A 139 -59.64 35.30 32.52
CA GLN A 139 -59.57 35.92 31.18
C GLN A 139 -59.85 37.44 31.16
N HIS A 140 -60.26 38.03 32.28
CA HIS A 140 -60.81 39.38 32.31
C HIS A 140 -59.94 40.42 33.03
N SER A 141 -58.81 40.07 33.68
CA SER A 141 -58.08 41.08 34.48
C SER A 141 -57.48 42.23 33.63
N GLY A 142 -56.91 41.92 32.46
CA GLY A 142 -56.35 42.93 31.56
C GLY A 142 -57.43 43.78 30.87
N LEU A 143 -58.52 43.15 30.43
CA LEU A 143 -59.66 43.85 29.81
C LEU A 143 -60.47 44.67 30.84
N GLN A 144 -60.60 44.19 32.08
CA GLN A 144 -61.22 44.96 33.16
C GLN A 144 -60.39 46.19 33.53
N LEU A 145 -59.05 46.12 33.50
CA LEU A 145 -58.19 47.30 33.70
C LEU A 145 -58.29 48.32 32.56
N ILE A 146 -58.47 47.85 31.32
CA ILE A 146 -58.71 48.69 30.14
C ILE A 146 -60.10 49.35 30.19
N LEU A 147 -61.10 48.63 30.68
CA LEU A 147 -62.50 49.08 30.76
C LEU A 147 -62.80 49.90 32.03
N SER A 148 -62.00 49.76 33.09
CA SER A 148 -62.03 50.64 34.26
C SER A 148 -61.39 51.98 33.88
N ASN A 149 -62.22 52.94 33.45
CA ASN A 149 -61.86 54.28 32.98
C ASN A 149 -61.28 55.18 34.10
N GLU A 150 -60.25 54.75 34.82
CA GLU A 150 -59.46 55.61 35.70
C GLU A 150 -58.22 56.12 34.95
N GLU A 151 -58.31 57.36 34.46
CA GLU A 151 -57.22 58.17 33.86
C GLU A 151 -56.10 58.44 34.88
N SER A 152 -55.32 57.43 35.20
CA SER A 152 -54.11 57.55 36.03
C SER A 152 -52.88 57.17 35.23
N GLN A 153 -51.77 57.92 35.40
CA GLN A 153 -50.45 57.59 34.85
C GLN A 153 -50.00 56.14 35.16
N ARG A 154 -50.57 55.51 36.19
CA ARG A 154 -50.35 54.11 36.53
C ARG A 154 -50.96 53.15 35.49
N SER A 155 -52.17 53.42 35.01
CA SER A 155 -52.88 52.57 34.04
C SER A 155 -52.15 52.52 32.70
N GLU A 156 -51.64 53.67 32.23
CA GLU A 156 -50.81 53.75 31.00
C GLU A 156 -49.56 52.86 31.08
N ARG A 157 -48.83 52.92 32.20
CA ARG A 157 -47.65 52.06 32.42
C ARG A 157 -48.02 50.59 32.48
N MET A 158 -49.14 50.24 33.11
CA MET A 158 -49.62 48.86 33.17
C MET A 158 -49.93 48.33 31.76
N LEU A 159 -50.53 49.12 30.89
CA LEU A 159 -50.80 48.74 29.50
C LEU A 159 -49.50 48.52 28.70
N ALA A 160 -48.51 49.40 28.86
CA ALA A 160 -47.20 49.19 28.26
C ALA A 160 -46.54 47.88 28.74
N TYR A 161 -46.60 47.58 30.04
CA TYR A 161 -46.06 46.34 30.60
C TYR A 161 -46.77 45.09 30.06
N PHE A 162 -48.10 45.15 29.86
CA PHE A 162 -48.83 44.07 29.19
C PHE A 162 -48.38 43.88 27.74
N GLY A 163 -48.08 44.96 27.02
CA GLY A 163 -47.50 44.91 25.68
C GLY A 163 -46.18 44.14 25.66
N TYR A 164 -45.21 44.54 26.49
CA TYR A 164 -43.92 43.85 26.60
C TYR A 164 -44.06 42.37 27.03
N LEU A 165 -45.00 42.07 27.93
CA LEU A 165 -45.27 40.70 28.36
C LEU A 165 -45.82 39.83 27.21
N ASN A 166 -46.74 40.37 26.41
CA ASN A 166 -47.31 39.65 25.27
C ASN A 166 -46.28 39.45 24.16
N GLU A 167 -45.41 40.43 23.91
CA GLU A 167 -44.30 40.30 22.98
C GLU A 167 -43.32 39.19 23.42
N ALA A 168 -42.95 39.15 24.71
CA ALA A 168 -42.10 38.10 25.27
C ALA A 168 -42.74 36.70 25.17
N ARG A 169 -44.07 36.61 25.36
CA ARG A 169 -44.84 35.36 25.16
C ARG A 169 -44.85 34.92 23.71
N GLN A 170 -45.12 35.83 22.77
CA GLN A 170 -45.10 35.53 21.34
C GLN A 170 -43.72 35.03 20.91
N LYS A 171 -42.65 35.67 21.39
CA LYS A 171 -41.28 35.23 21.15
C LYS A 171 -41.02 33.82 21.70
N SER A 172 -41.48 33.52 22.92
CA SER A 172 -41.32 32.19 23.53
C SER A 172 -42.03 31.08 22.72
N ILE A 173 -43.20 31.39 22.13
CA ILE A 173 -43.93 30.47 21.26
C ILE A 173 -43.17 30.24 19.94
N GLU A 174 -42.63 31.29 19.33
CA GLU A 174 -41.85 31.16 18.08
C GLU A 174 -40.54 30.41 18.34
N ASP A 175 -39.84 30.68 19.44
CA ASP A 175 -38.62 29.97 19.84
C ASP A 175 -38.91 28.47 20.04
N LEU A 176 -40.01 28.10 20.73
CA LEU A 176 -40.42 26.70 20.90
C LEU A 176 -40.77 26.03 19.57
N LYS A 177 -41.48 26.73 18.70
CA LYS A 177 -41.82 26.25 17.36
C LYS A 177 -40.55 26.00 16.52
N GLN A 178 -39.59 26.91 16.59
CA GLN A 178 -38.28 26.75 15.93
C GLN A 178 -37.52 25.55 16.51
N THR A 179 -37.42 25.43 17.84
CA THR A 179 -36.78 24.29 18.52
C THR A 179 -37.43 22.95 18.11
N ARG A 180 -38.77 22.87 18.02
CA ARG A 180 -39.48 21.67 17.55
C ARG A 180 -39.18 21.35 16.07
N SER A 181 -39.13 22.37 15.22
CA SER A 181 -38.78 22.22 13.81
C SER A 181 -37.35 21.69 13.64
N ASP A 182 -36.39 22.30 14.33
CA ASP A 182 -34.98 21.88 14.30
C ASP A 182 -34.80 20.47 14.86
N LEU A 183 -35.50 20.13 15.93
CA LEU A 183 -35.47 18.78 16.49
C LEU A 183 -36.02 17.74 15.51
N SER A 184 -37.11 18.05 14.81
CA SER A 184 -37.67 17.15 13.78
C SER A 184 -36.70 16.96 12.62
N ALA A 185 -36.10 18.05 12.11
CA ALA A 185 -35.12 18.00 11.03
C ALA A 185 -33.87 17.19 11.42
N GLN A 186 -33.34 17.39 12.65
CA GLN A 186 -32.18 16.64 13.12
C GLN A 186 -32.48 15.15 13.35
N LYS A 187 -33.68 14.81 13.85
CA LYS A 187 -34.11 13.42 13.98
C LYS A 187 -34.25 12.73 12.62
N ALA A 188 -34.78 13.42 11.61
CA ALA A 188 -34.84 12.89 10.25
C ALA A 188 -33.41 12.64 9.70
N SER A 189 -32.51 13.63 9.83
CA SER A 189 -31.12 13.47 9.43
C SER A 189 -30.41 12.32 10.15
N LEU A 190 -30.71 12.09 11.44
CA LEU A 190 -30.14 10.96 12.19
C LEU A 190 -30.56 9.61 11.60
N VAL A 191 -31.84 9.45 11.24
CA VAL A 191 -32.36 8.22 10.62
C VAL A 191 -31.68 7.96 9.28
N ASP A 192 -31.53 8.99 8.45
CA ASP A 192 -30.84 8.88 7.16
C ASP A 192 -29.38 8.45 7.33
N LYS A 193 -28.68 9.05 8.30
CA LYS A 193 -27.28 8.72 8.61
C LYS A 193 -27.14 7.29 9.17
N GLN A 194 -28.09 6.84 9.98
CA GLN A 194 -28.14 5.45 10.47
C GLN A 194 -28.41 4.45 9.32
N ALA A 195 -29.26 4.80 8.35
CA ALA A 195 -29.49 3.98 7.17
C ALA A 195 -28.23 3.89 6.29
N GLN A 196 -27.54 5.01 6.07
CA GLN A 196 -26.24 5.06 5.38
C GLN A 196 -25.20 4.19 6.09
N GLN A 197 -25.14 4.23 7.42
CA GLN A 197 -24.22 3.43 8.22
C GLN A 197 -24.46 1.93 8.03
N LYS A 198 -25.73 1.48 8.07
CA LYS A 198 -26.09 0.08 7.83
C LYS A 198 -25.69 -0.38 6.43
N SER A 199 -25.89 0.46 5.42
CA SER A 199 -25.47 0.16 4.04
C SER A 199 -23.95 0.00 3.92
N LEU A 200 -23.17 0.90 4.52
CA LEU A 200 -21.71 0.83 4.53
C LEU A 200 -21.18 -0.41 5.29
N LEU A 201 -21.82 -0.81 6.39
CA LEU A 201 -21.45 -2.03 7.12
C LEU A 201 -21.68 -3.30 6.29
N ALA A 202 -22.81 -3.37 5.56
CA ALA A 202 -23.07 -4.48 4.64
C ALA A 202 -22.04 -4.53 3.50
N GLN A 203 -21.68 -3.36 2.95
CA GLN A 203 -20.64 -3.25 1.93
C GLN A 203 -19.27 -3.69 2.46
N GLN A 204 -18.91 -3.29 3.67
CA GLN A 204 -17.67 -3.71 4.34
C GLN A 204 -17.61 -5.24 4.50
N GLN A 205 -18.69 -5.87 4.96
CA GLN A 205 -18.75 -7.32 5.13
C GLN A 205 -18.55 -8.07 3.80
N SER A 206 -19.18 -7.59 2.72
CA SER A 206 -19.01 -8.15 1.37
C SER A 206 -17.57 -8.00 0.86
N GLN A 207 -16.97 -6.83 1.05
CA GLN A 207 -15.58 -6.57 0.68
C GLN A 207 -14.60 -7.46 1.46
N GLN A 208 -14.84 -7.69 2.74
CA GLN A 208 -14.04 -8.56 3.59
C GLN A 208 -14.09 -10.02 3.12
N ALA A 209 -15.27 -10.53 2.78
CA ALA A 209 -15.44 -11.89 2.25
C ALA A 209 -14.70 -12.05 0.91
N LYS A 210 -14.78 -11.05 0.02
CA LYS A 210 -14.06 -11.05 -1.26
C LYS A 210 -12.54 -11.03 -1.06
N LEU A 211 -12.04 -10.23 -0.13
CA LEU A 211 -10.62 -10.16 0.21
C LEU A 211 -10.10 -11.51 0.72
N GLU A 212 -10.84 -12.15 1.63
CA GLU A 212 -10.44 -13.43 2.21
C GLU A 212 -10.41 -14.55 1.16
N SER A 213 -11.44 -14.62 0.31
CA SER A 213 -11.45 -15.56 -0.81
C SER A 213 -10.24 -15.37 -1.76
N ALA A 214 -9.90 -14.12 -2.09
CA ALA A 214 -8.75 -13.82 -2.92
C ALA A 214 -7.42 -14.17 -2.25
N ARG A 215 -7.28 -13.97 -0.93
CA ARG A 215 -6.09 -14.36 -0.14
C ARG A 215 -5.90 -15.87 -0.11
N GLN A 216 -6.99 -16.65 0.04
CA GLN A 216 -6.92 -18.11 0.01
C GLN A 216 -6.53 -18.64 -1.37
N ALA A 217 -7.08 -18.06 -2.44
CA ALA A 217 -6.69 -18.40 -3.81
C ALA A 217 -5.21 -18.11 -4.06
N ARG A 218 -4.74 -16.92 -3.63
CA ARG A 218 -3.33 -16.53 -3.70
C ARG A 218 -2.42 -17.51 -2.97
N LYS A 219 -2.77 -17.90 -1.75
CA LYS A 219 -1.97 -18.85 -0.95
C LYS A 219 -1.77 -20.17 -1.71
N LYS A 220 -2.83 -20.70 -2.33
CA LYS A 220 -2.75 -21.92 -3.16
C LYS A 220 -1.80 -21.72 -4.35
N THR A 221 -1.95 -20.63 -5.10
CA THR A 221 -1.08 -20.32 -6.25
C THR A 221 0.40 -20.21 -5.85
N ILE A 222 0.71 -19.58 -4.71
CA ILE A 222 2.08 -19.48 -4.19
C ILE A 222 2.63 -20.86 -3.84
N THR A 223 1.88 -21.69 -3.11
CA THR A 223 2.35 -23.06 -2.76
C THR A 223 2.63 -23.91 -4.00
N THR A 224 1.83 -23.75 -5.07
CA THR A 224 2.09 -24.41 -6.35
C THR A 224 3.34 -23.86 -7.04
N LEU A 225 3.53 -22.53 -7.05
CA LEU A 225 4.74 -21.90 -7.60
C LEU A 225 6.02 -22.33 -6.86
N GLU A 226 5.98 -22.44 -5.53
CA GLU A 226 7.10 -22.90 -4.70
C GLU A 226 7.49 -24.34 -5.03
N SER A 227 6.51 -25.25 -5.18
CA SER A 227 6.78 -26.65 -5.56
C SER A 227 7.37 -26.83 -6.96
N SER A 228 7.23 -25.82 -7.83
CA SER A 228 7.75 -25.84 -9.21
C SER A 228 9.19 -25.32 -9.35
N LEU A 229 9.80 -24.81 -8.28
CA LEU A 229 11.16 -24.27 -8.27
C LEU A 229 12.20 -25.39 -8.10
N GLU A 230 12.66 -25.96 -9.22
CA GLU A 230 13.97 -26.63 -9.27
C GLU A 230 15.00 -25.76 -10.04
N LYS A 231 16.19 -25.65 -9.43
CA LYS A 231 17.49 -25.15 -9.94
C LYS A 231 17.69 -23.64 -10.07
N ASP A 232 18.54 -23.13 -9.17
CA ASP A 232 19.06 -21.76 -9.02
C ASP A 232 19.41 -21.02 -10.33
N GLN A 233 19.86 -21.74 -11.37
CA GLN A 233 20.20 -21.14 -12.67
C GLN A 233 18.99 -20.47 -13.35
N ALA A 234 17.78 -21.04 -13.20
CA ALA A 234 16.56 -20.49 -13.76
C ALA A 234 16.11 -19.21 -13.03
N GLN A 235 16.36 -19.15 -11.72
CA GLN A 235 16.00 -18.02 -10.88
C GLN A 235 16.87 -16.78 -11.18
N LEU A 236 18.17 -16.96 -11.44
CA LEU A 236 19.05 -15.86 -11.84
C LEU A 236 18.57 -15.17 -13.12
N VAL A 237 18.17 -15.96 -14.13
CA VAL A 237 17.62 -15.44 -15.39
C VAL A 237 16.31 -14.68 -15.14
N GLU A 238 15.45 -15.21 -14.28
CA GLU A 238 14.18 -14.56 -13.92
C GLU A 238 14.41 -13.22 -13.21
N LEU A 239 15.34 -13.14 -12.26
CA LEU A 239 15.66 -11.91 -11.54
C LEU A 239 16.16 -10.81 -12.50
N ARG A 240 17.03 -11.15 -13.46
CA ARG A 240 17.49 -10.21 -14.50
C ARG A 240 16.33 -9.74 -15.39
N GLN A 241 15.42 -10.64 -15.76
CA GLN A 241 14.24 -10.28 -16.54
C GLN A 241 13.26 -9.40 -15.75
N ASN A 242 13.07 -9.67 -14.45
CA ASN A 242 12.28 -8.83 -13.56
C ASN A 242 12.86 -7.42 -13.49
N GLU A 243 14.18 -7.28 -13.32
CA GLU A 243 14.88 -6.00 -13.32
C GLU A 243 14.70 -5.25 -14.65
N SER A 244 14.88 -5.93 -15.80
CA SER A 244 14.66 -5.33 -17.12
C SER A 244 13.21 -4.86 -17.30
N ARG A 245 12.23 -5.67 -16.91
CA ARG A 245 10.79 -5.30 -16.98
C ARG A 245 10.50 -4.07 -16.12
N LEU A 246 11.08 -3.99 -14.93
CA LEU A 246 10.95 -2.84 -14.05
C LEU A 246 11.53 -1.58 -14.71
N GLN A 247 12.75 -1.67 -15.25
CA GLN A 247 13.39 -0.56 -15.95
C GLN A 247 12.55 -0.07 -17.13
N ASP A 248 12.04 -0.99 -17.97
CA ASP A 248 11.21 -0.65 -19.13
C ASP A 248 9.89 0.04 -18.74
N LYS A 249 9.26 -0.42 -17.64
CA LYS A 249 8.02 0.16 -17.12
C LYS A 249 8.24 1.57 -16.58
N ILE A 250 9.32 1.80 -15.84
CA ILE A 250 9.71 3.13 -15.37
C ILE A 250 10.01 4.04 -16.57
N ALA A 251 10.81 3.59 -17.52
CA ALA A 251 11.15 4.37 -18.71
C ALA A 251 9.93 4.74 -19.56
N ARG A 252 8.91 3.87 -19.67
CA ARG A 252 7.63 4.20 -20.30
C ARG A 252 6.88 5.29 -19.52
N ALA A 253 6.74 5.12 -18.20
CA ALA A 253 6.05 6.07 -17.35
C ALA A 253 6.74 7.46 -17.36
N GLU A 254 8.08 7.48 -17.37
CA GLU A 254 8.89 8.69 -17.56
C GLU A 254 8.57 9.39 -18.87
N ARG A 255 8.55 8.67 -20.00
CA ARG A 255 8.22 9.25 -21.31
C ARG A 255 6.83 9.86 -21.32
N GLU A 256 5.86 9.20 -20.72
CA GLU A 256 4.48 9.69 -20.60
C GLU A 256 4.35 10.92 -19.68
N ALA A 257 5.24 11.05 -18.69
CA ALA A 257 5.25 12.16 -17.74
C ALA A 257 6.15 13.33 -18.17
N LYS A 258 7.12 13.12 -19.06
CA LYS A 258 8.17 14.08 -19.43
C LYS A 258 7.63 15.46 -19.79
N ALA A 259 6.63 15.54 -20.67
CA ALA A 259 6.06 16.82 -21.11
C ALA A 259 5.42 17.61 -19.96
N ARG A 260 4.87 16.94 -18.94
CA ARG A 260 4.31 17.59 -17.74
C ARG A 260 5.41 18.02 -16.79
N ALA A 261 6.36 17.12 -16.50
CA ALA A 261 7.51 17.41 -15.64
C ALA A 261 8.32 18.61 -16.15
N GLU A 262 8.52 18.72 -17.48
CA GLU A 262 9.19 19.88 -18.09
C GLU A 262 8.42 21.20 -17.91
N ARG A 263 7.08 21.18 -17.97
CA ARG A 263 6.25 22.38 -17.73
C ARG A 263 6.36 22.81 -16.27
N GLU A 264 6.16 21.86 -15.35
CA GLU A 264 6.25 22.12 -13.90
C GLU A 264 7.67 22.61 -13.50
N ALA A 265 8.72 22.04 -14.09
CA ALA A 265 10.09 22.48 -13.87
C ALA A 265 10.35 23.91 -14.37
N ARG A 266 9.83 24.28 -15.55
CA ARG A 266 9.94 25.65 -16.09
C ARG A 266 9.19 26.66 -15.21
N GLU A 267 8.01 26.30 -14.73
CA GLU A 267 7.23 27.14 -13.80
C GLU A 267 7.98 27.32 -12.47
N ALA A 268 8.50 26.23 -11.90
CA ALA A 268 9.31 26.29 -10.68
C ALA A 268 10.58 27.13 -10.85
N GLU A 269 11.21 27.08 -12.03
CA GLU A 269 12.38 27.91 -12.33
C GLU A 269 12.03 29.41 -12.38
N LYS A 270 10.90 29.77 -13.00
CA LYS A 270 10.42 31.17 -12.99
C LYS A 270 10.18 31.69 -11.59
N VAL A 271 9.62 30.87 -10.69
CA VAL A 271 9.43 31.25 -9.28
C VAL A 271 10.78 31.46 -8.59
N ARG A 272 11.74 30.54 -8.76
CA ARG A 272 13.09 30.68 -8.21
C ARG A 272 13.83 31.92 -8.74
N GLN A 273 13.65 32.26 -10.01
CA GLN A 273 14.20 33.49 -10.59
C GLN A 273 13.58 34.75 -9.96
N ARG A 274 12.27 34.77 -9.71
CA ARG A 274 11.61 35.90 -9.02
C ARG A 274 12.14 36.07 -7.60
N GLU A 275 12.34 34.99 -6.86
CA GLU A 275 12.96 35.02 -5.53
C GLU A 275 14.39 35.59 -5.56
N ALA A 276 15.22 35.13 -6.50
CA ALA A 276 16.58 35.61 -6.66
C ALA A 276 16.64 37.09 -7.08
N GLN A 277 15.74 37.52 -7.97
CA GLN A 277 15.63 38.93 -8.38
C GLN A 277 15.15 39.83 -7.25
N ALA A 278 14.21 39.38 -6.42
CA ALA A 278 13.80 40.13 -5.23
C ALA A 278 14.98 40.28 -4.26
N LYS A 279 15.67 39.16 -3.95
CA LYS A 279 16.83 39.15 -3.06
C LYS A 279 17.96 40.07 -3.53
N SER A 280 18.27 40.08 -4.83
CA SER A 280 19.29 40.98 -5.41
C SER A 280 18.86 42.45 -5.41
N LYS A 281 17.56 42.75 -5.51
CA LYS A 281 17.00 44.10 -5.38
C LYS A 281 16.75 44.54 -3.93
N GLY A 282 17.19 43.74 -2.95
CA GLY A 282 16.96 44.03 -1.52
C GLY A 282 15.50 43.91 -1.07
N THR A 283 14.62 43.32 -1.88
CA THR A 283 13.22 43.06 -1.54
C THR A 283 13.00 41.58 -1.21
N THR A 284 11.91 41.26 -0.51
CA THR A 284 11.55 39.87 -0.20
C THR A 284 10.30 39.46 -0.99
N TYR A 285 10.44 38.48 -1.87
CA TYR A 285 9.30 37.81 -2.50
C TYR A 285 8.84 36.66 -1.61
N LYS A 286 7.56 36.65 -1.24
CA LYS A 286 6.95 35.55 -0.46
C LYS A 286 6.10 34.70 -1.40
N PRO A 287 6.55 33.49 -1.78
CA PRO A 287 5.79 32.65 -2.69
C PRO A 287 4.50 32.15 -2.05
N THR A 288 3.51 31.95 -2.91
CA THR A 288 2.23 31.33 -2.52
C THR A 288 2.47 29.88 -2.07
N ASP A 289 1.49 29.29 -1.37
CA ASP A 289 1.60 27.90 -0.93
C ASP A 289 1.67 26.93 -2.12
N SER A 290 1.00 27.26 -3.25
CA SER A 290 1.08 26.46 -4.48
C SER A 290 2.46 26.55 -5.14
N GLU A 291 3.07 27.73 -5.16
CA GLU A 291 4.44 27.93 -5.65
C GLU A 291 5.46 27.18 -4.79
N ARG A 292 5.33 27.26 -3.46
CA ARG A 292 6.20 26.49 -2.54
C ARG A 292 6.07 24.98 -2.76
N SER A 293 4.84 24.48 -2.90
CA SER A 293 4.61 23.06 -3.14
C SER A 293 5.12 22.61 -4.52
N LEU A 294 4.99 23.44 -5.56
CA LEU A 294 5.56 23.19 -6.88
C LEU A 294 7.09 23.09 -6.83
N MET A 295 7.75 24.04 -6.16
CA MET A 295 9.22 24.02 -6.00
C MET A 295 9.69 22.79 -5.21
N SER A 296 8.96 22.42 -4.14
CA SER A 296 9.27 21.24 -3.32
C SER A 296 9.23 19.95 -4.15
N ARG A 297 8.16 19.74 -4.94
CA ARG A 297 7.97 18.53 -5.77
C ARG A 297 8.90 18.43 -6.99
N THR A 298 9.48 19.54 -7.44
CA THR A 298 10.34 19.60 -8.65
C THR A 298 11.82 19.81 -8.32
N GLY A 299 12.16 19.99 -7.05
CA GLY A 299 13.49 20.34 -6.56
C GLY A 299 14.52 19.20 -6.60
N GLY A 300 14.06 17.95 -6.75
CA GLY A 300 14.83 16.73 -6.52
C GLY A 300 14.94 16.38 -5.04
N LEU A 301 15.57 15.24 -4.72
CA LEU A 301 15.80 14.79 -3.34
C LEU A 301 16.98 15.52 -2.67
N GLY A 302 17.74 16.33 -3.42
CA GLY A 302 18.90 17.06 -2.91
C GLY A 302 20.06 16.14 -2.53
N ARG A 303 20.93 16.61 -1.63
CA ARG A 303 22.09 15.84 -1.16
C ARG A 303 21.68 14.81 -0.10
N PRO A 304 22.27 13.61 -0.05
CA PRO A 304 22.02 12.67 1.03
C PRO A 304 22.50 13.24 2.37
N GLY A 305 21.57 13.52 3.30
CA GLY A 305 21.87 14.09 4.61
C GLY A 305 20.83 13.74 5.69
N GLY A 306 20.09 12.65 5.54
CA GLY A 306 19.09 12.20 6.52
C GLY A 306 17.86 13.11 6.65
N GLN A 307 17.60 13.98 5.69
CA GLN A 307 16.48 14.92 5.75
C GLN A 307 15.12 14.30 5.40
N MET A 308 15.10 13.12 4.79
CA MET A 308 13.88 12.48 4.30
C MET A 308 13.22 11.63 5.38
N VAL A 309 11.90 11.52 5.27
CA VAL A 309 11.07 10.70 6.16
C VAL A 309 11.31 9.23 5.84
N TRP A 310 11.41 8.39 6.86
CA TRP A 310 11.42 6.95 6.67
C TRP A 310 10.11 6.47 6.01
N PRO A 311 10.16 5.65 4.95
CA PRO A 311 8.95 5.18 4.28
C PRO A 311 8.13 4.25 5.18
N ILE A 312 8.80 3.45 6.00
CA ILE A 312 8.28 2.71 7.16
C ILE A 312 9.38 2.61 8.22
N ARG A 313 9.00 2.25 9.45
CA ARG A 313 9.94 1.95 10.55
C ARG A 313 9.91 0.44 10.81
N GLY A 314 11.08 -0.20 10.80
CA GLY A 314 11.22 -1.65 10.96
C GLY A 314 12.69 -2.12 10.86
N SER A 315 12.91 -3.43 11.00
CA SER A 315 14.22 -4.05 10.76
C SER A 315 14.55 -4.05 9.27
N ILE A 316 15.82 -3.80 8.94
CA ILE A 316 16.29 -3.91 7.56
C ILE A 316 16.74 -5.35 7.34
N GLU A 317 15.97 -6.10 6.54
CA GLU A 317 16.27 -7.47 6.14
C GLU A 317 17.39 -7.51 5.10
N HIS A 318 17.33 -6.61 4.12
CA HIS A 318 18.32 -6.50 3.05
C HIS A 318 18.74 -5.05 2.80
N ARG A 319 20.03 -4.84 2.53
CA ARG A 319 20.61 -3.54 2.22
C ARG A 319 21.04 -3.43 0.76
N PHE A 320 21.13 -2.20 0.29
CA PHE A 320 21.68 -1.91 -1.03
C PHE A 320 23.08 -2.49 -1.18
N GLY A 321 23.34 -3.19 -2.28
CA GLY A 321 24.64 -3.79 -2.58
C GLY A 321 24.89 -5.16 -1.94
N GLU A 322 24.02 -5.65 -1.06
CA GLU A 322 24.10 -7.02 -0.52
C GLU A 322 23.82 -8.06 -1.61
N GLN A 323 24.35 -9.27 -1.44
CA GLN A 323 24.13 -10.36 -2.38
C GLN A 323 22.67 -10.80 -2.40
N LEU A 324 22.05 -10.78 -3.58
CA LEU A 324 20.70 -11.28 -3.82
C LEU A 324 20.74 -12.75 -4.29
N GLN A 325 21.41 -13.02 -5.40
CA GLN A 325 21.63 -14.37 -5.92
C GLN A 325 22.82 -14.39 -6.88
N GLY A 326 23.79 -15.28 -6.63
CA GLY A 326 25.03 -15.32 -7.42
C GLY A 326 25.71 -13.94 -7.43
N GLU A 327 25.91 -13.38 -8.63
CA GLU A 327 26.50 -12.04 -8.82
C GLU A 327 25.50 -10.89 -8.64
N LEU A 328 24.19 -11.17 -8.59
CA LEU A 328 23.19 -10.11 -8.42
C LEU A 328 23.29 -9.51 -7.02
N ARG A 329 23.09 -8.20 -6.97
CA ARG A 329 23.06 -7.40 -5.75
C ARG A 329 21.73 -6.69 -5.60
N TRP A 330 21.27 -6.52 -4.37
CA TRP A 330 20.11 -5.70 -4.06
C TRP A 330 20.29 -4.26 -4.54
N LYS A 331 19.28 -3.74 -5.25
CA LYS A 331 19.23 -2.36 -5.76
C LYS A 331 18.51 -1.39 -4.82
N GLY A 332 18.06 -1.87 -3.67
CA GLY A 332 17.32 -1.11 -2.68
C GLY A 332 17.45 -1.72 -1.29
N LEU A 333 16.56 -1.33 -0.40
CA LEU A 333 16.38 -1.88 0.94
C LEU A 333 15.17 -2.80 0.96
N VAL A 334 15.21 -3.81 1.82
CA VAL A 334 14.01 -4.52 2.26
C VAL A 334 13.83 -4.29 3.74
N ILE A 335 12.67 -3.74 4.12
CA ILE A 335 12.38 -3.33 5.49
C ILE A 335 11.15 -4.10 5.96
N ASP A 336 11.28 -4.84 7.05
CA ASP A 336 10.18 -5.64 7.60
C ASP A 336 9.18 -4.75 8.32
N ALA A 337 7.89 -5.02 8.11
CA ALA A 337 6.81 -4.42 8.88
C ALA A 337 5.55 -5.29 8.78
N PRO A 338 4.63 -5.18 9.76
CA PRO A 338 3.35 -5.87 9.68
C PRO A 338 2.61 -5.55 8.37
N GLU A 339 1.93 -6.55 7.80
CA GLU A 339 1.03 -6.35 6.65
C GLU A 339 -0.02 -5.29 7.01
N GLY A 340 -0.30 -4.38 6.08
CA GLY A 340 -1.21 -3.25 6.30
C GLY A 340 -0.58 -2.02 6.93
N THR A 341 0.71 -2.05 7.29
CA THR A 341 1.44 -0.85 7.74
C THR A 341 1.46 0.21 6.63
N GLU A 342 1.21 1.47 6.98
CA GLU A 342 1.23 2.56 6.00
C GLU A 342 2.63 2.85 5.49
N VAL A 343 2.80 2.77 4.17
CA VAL A 343 4.01 3.17 3.46
C VAL A 343 3.89 4.64 3.10
N LYS A 344 4.86 5.44 3.53
CA LYS A 344 4.86 6.90 3.39
C LYS A 344 5.76 7.35 2.25
N ALA A 345 5.33 8.38 1.53
CA ALA A 345 6.20 9.09 0.60
C ALA A 345 7.37 9.74 1.38
N ILE A 346 8.60 9.56 0.90
CA ILE A 346 9.79 10.03 1.63
C ILE A 346 9.96 11.56 1.50
N ALA A 347 9.40 12.12 0.44
CA ALA A 347 9.50 13.52 0.03
C ALA A 347 8.26 13.90 -0.80
N ASP A 348 8.07 15.20 -0.98
CA ASP A 348 7.06 15.74 -1.90
C ASP A 348 7.35 15.26 -3.33
N GLY A 349 6.32 14.91 -4.08
CA GLY A 349 6.47 14.47 -5.46
C GLY A 349 5.16 14.19 -6.17
N ARG A 350 5.24 13.47 -7.28
CA ARG A 350 4.08 13.03 -8.06
C ARG A 350 4.19 11.54 -8.37
N VAL A 351 3.09 10.82 -8.26
CA VAL A 351 3.04 9.39 -8.57
C VAL A 351 3.25 9.19 -10.07
N LEU A 352 4.34 8.54 -10.43
CA LEU A 352 4.71 8.21 -11.79
C LEU A 352 4.09 6.88 -12.24
N MET A 353 4.04 5.90 -11.34
CA MET A 353 3.53 4.56 -11.62
C MET A 353 2.89 3.95 -10.37
N ALA A 354 1.83 3.15 -10.56
CA ALA A 354 1.20 2.32 -9.54
C ALA A 354 0.69 1.03 -10.21
N ASP A 355 1.57 0.06 -10.44
CA ASP A 355 1.27 -1.17 -11.20
C ASP A 355 1.97 -2.38 -10.59
N TRP A 356 1.48 -3.57 -10.93
CA TRP A 356 2.08 -4.83 -10.51
C TRP A 356 3.21 -5.24 -11.44
N LEU A 357 4.35 -5.61 -10.86
CA LEU A 357 5.54 -6.08 -11.56
C LEU A 357 6.02 -7.40 -10.98
N GLN A 358 6.32 -8.35 -11.86
CA GLN A 358 6.87 -9.65 -11.46
C GLN A 358 8.18 -9.46 -10.68
N GLY A 359 8.28 -10.13 -9.54
CA GLY A 359 9.42 -10.04 -8.62
C GLY A 359 9.42 -8.82 -7.70
N TYR A 360 8.58 -7.80 -7.95
CA TYR A 360 8.46 -6.60 -7.11
C TYR A 360 7.05 -6.41 -6.53
N GLY A 361 6.08 -7.21 -6.97
CA GLY A 361 4.69 -7.11 -6.55
C GLY A 361 4.05 -5.81 -7.01
N LEU A 362 3.14 -5.27 -6.21
CA LEU A 362 2.55 -3.96 -6.46
C LEU A 362 3.58 -2.87 -6.15
N VAL A 363 3.96 -2.11 -7.18
CA VAL A 363 4.97 -1.06 -7.10
C VAL A 363 4.34 0.31 -7.28
N VAL A 364 4.68 1.22 -6.37
CA VAL A 364 4.43 2.67 -6.50
C VAL A 364 5.76 3.36 -6.77
N VAL A 365 5.80 4.25 -7.75
CA VAL A 365 6.97 5.10 -8.04
C VAL A 365 6.56 6.55 -7.92
N VAL A 366 7.33 7.34 -7.20
CA VAL A 366 7.14 8.79 -7.02
C VAL A 366 8.31 9.53 -7.65
N GLU A 367 8.00 10.48 -8.53
CA GLU A 367 8.95 11.41 -9.13
C GLU A 367 9.09 12.66 -8.23
N HIS A 368 10.33 13.09 -7.99
CA HIS A 368 10.66 14.24 -7.14
C HIS A 368 11.29 15.41 -7.92
N GLY A 369 11.32 15.32 -9.25
CA GLY A 369 12.01 16.27 -10.12
C GLY A 369 13.50 15.97 -10.30
N LYS A 370 14.10 16.62 -11.30
CA LYS A 370 15.53 16.50 -11.67
C LYS A 370 16.03 15.07 -11.92
N GLY A 371 15.13 14.14 -12.25
CA GLY A 371 15.46 12.73 -12.46
C GLY A 371 15.66 11.92 -11.17
N ASP A 372 15.27 12.48 -10.01
CA ASP A 372 15.24 11.75 -8.74
C ASP A 372 13.86 11.08 -8.54
N MET A 373 13.87 9.83 -8.10
CA MET A 373 12.65 9.04 -7.84
C MET A 373 12.80 8.20 -6.58
N SER A 374 11.66 7.87 -5.98
CA SER A 374 11.55 6.83 -4.98
C SER A 374 10.59 5.73 -5.45
N LEU A 375 10.91 4.49 -5.13
CA LEU A 375 10.15 3.31 -5.51
C LEU A 375 9.82 2.49 -4.27
N TYR A 376 8.57 2.04 -4.21
CA TYR A 376 7.97 1.31 -3.11
C TYR A 376 7.34 0.03 -3.66
N GLY A 377 7.90 -1.14 -3.35
CA GLY A 377 7.42 -2.44 -3.84
C GLY A 377 6.92 -3.36 -2.72
N TYR A 378 6.43 -4.54 -3.09
CA TYR A 378 5.81 -5.55 -2.22
C TYR A 378 4.51 -5.12 -1.54
N ASN A 379 3.94 -3.98 -1.95
CA ASN A 379 2.76 -3.43 -1.32
C ASN A 379 1.55 -4.36 -1.46
N GLN A 380 0.68 -4.44 -0.45
CA GLN A 380 -0.62 -5.10 -0.63
C GLN A 380 -1.58 -4.24 -1.46
N SER A 381 -1.45 -2.91 -1.38
CA SER A 381 -2.37 -1.95 -2.01
C SER A 381 -1.70 -0.59 -2.23
N ALA A 382 -2.06 0.06 -3.33
CA ALA A 382 -1.68 1.44 -3.64
C ALA A 382 -2.84 2.37 -3.24
N LEU A 383 -2.54 3.34 -2.39
CA LEU A 383 -3.52 4.31 -1.87
C LEU A 383 -3.64 5.55 -2.76
N VAL A 384 -2.75 5.69 -3.73
CA VAL A 384 -2.68 6.82 -4.67
C VAL A 384 -2.72 6.33 -6.11
N SER A 385 -3.18 7.20 -7.00
CA SER A 385 -3.28 6.91 -8.44
C SER A 385 -2.15 7.62 -9.21
N VAL A 386 -1.80 7.10 -10.40
CA VAL A 386 -0.84 7.75 -11.30
C VAL A 386 -1.24 9.21 -11.56
N GLY A 387 -0.26 10.11 -11.51
CA GLY A 387 -0.45 11.56 -11.65
C GLY A 387 -0.84 12.27 -10.35
N THR A 388 -1.15 11.57 -9.25
CA THR A 388 -1.48 12.21 -7.97
C THR A 388 -0.26 12.91 -7.37
N GLN A 389 -0.43 14.13 -6.85
CA GLN A 389 0.62 14.80 -6.05
C GLN A 389 0.64 14.20 -4.64
N VAL A 390 1.83 13.95 -4.12
CA VAL A 390 2.04 13.41 -2.77
C VAL A 390 2.94 14.32 -1.96
N ARG A 391 2.70 14.38 -0.66
CA ARG A 391 3.53 15.11 0.31
C ARG A 391 4.44 14.17 1.08
N ALA A 392 5.57 14.66 1.55
CA ALA A 392 6.43 13.94 2.49
C ALA A 392 5.61 13.45 3.70
N GLY A 393 5.75 12.16 4.04
CA GLY A 393 5.00 11.51 5.12
C GLY A 393 3.57 11.08 4.76
N GLN A 394 3.05 11.43 3.59
CA GLN A 394 1.72 11.00 3.16
C GLN A 394 1.70 9.48 2.91
N PRO A 395 0.71 8.74 3.44
CA PRO A 395 0.49 7.34 3.07
C PRO A 395 0.19 7.20 1.58
N ILE A 396 0.98 6.37 0.89
CA ILE A 396 0.87 6.11 -0.56
C ILE A 396 0.59 4.64 -0.87
N ALA A 397 0.93 3.74 0.04
CA ALA A 397 0.68 2.32 -0.10
C ALA A 397 0.55 1.65 1.26
N LEU A 398 0.24 0.35 1.26
CA LEU A 398 0.21 -0.50 2.44
C LEU A 398 1.23 -1.63 2.27
N VAL A 399 2.02 -1.90 3.31
CA VAL A 399 2.97 -3.02 3.34
C VAL A 399 2.23 -4.34 3.07
N GLY A 400 2.84 -5.22 2.29
CA GLY A 400 2.26 -6.51 1.96
C GLY A 400 3.32 -7.56 1.65
N THR A 401 2.85 -8.62 1.00
CA THR A 401 3.68 -9.75 0.55
C THR A 401 3.64 -9.90 -0.97
N SER A 402 3.17 -8.89 -1.70
CA SER A 402 2.94 -9.01 -3.14
C SER A 402 4.21 -9.32 -3.92
N GLY A 403 4.08 -9.99 -5.06
CA GLY A 403 5.22 -10.50 -5.81
C GLY A 403 5.75 -11.85 -5.30
N GLY A 404 4.94 -12.57 -4.52
CA GLY A 404 5.24 -13.94 -4.07
C GLY A 404 6.18 -14.04 -2.87
N ARG A 405 6.20 -13.04 -1.98
CA ARG A 405 7.00 -13.10 -0.75
C ARG A 405 6.33 -13.92 0.35
N GLY A 406 7.15 -14.56 1.19
CA GLY A 406 6.70 -15.27 2.39
C GLY A 406 6.49 -14.36 3.61
N THR A 407 7.20 -13.24 3.69
CA THR A 407 7.18 -12.30 4.83
C THR A 407 6.77 -10.88 4.41
N PRO A 408 5.91 -10.20 5.20
CA PRO A 408 5.48 -8.85 4.90
C PRO A 408 6.62 -7.84 5.09
N SER A 409 6.89 -7.07 4.06
CA SER A 409 8.02 -6.13 4.02
C SER A 409 7.80 -5.08 2.93
N LEU A 410 8.61 -4.02 2.97
CA LEU A 410 8.68 -3.00 1.92
C LEU A 410 9.99 -3.17 1.13
N TYR A 411 9.90 -3.30 -0.19
CA TYR A 411 11.03 -2.99 -1.07
C TYR A 411 11.11 -1.48 -1.26
N PHE A 412 12.26 -0.88 -0.96
CA PHE A 412 12.45 0.55 -1.07
C PHE A 412 13.71 0.91 -1.86
N GLU A 413 13.57 1.73 -2.89
CA GLU A 413 14.67 2.13 -3.75
C GLU A 413 14.62 3.64 -4.03
N ILE A 414 15.79 4.27 -4.11
CA ILE A 414 15.94 5.63 -4.64
C ILE A 414 16.68 5.52 -5.96
N ARG A 415 16.16 6.23 -6.97
CA ARG A 415 16.82 6.35 -8.27
C ARG A 415 17.24 7.79 -8.52
N ARG A 416 18.39 7.95 -9.16
CA ARG A 416 18.91 9.23 -9.64
C ARG A 416 19.41 9.04 -11.06
N GLN A 417 18.90 9.84 -11.99
CA GLN A 417 19.25 9.73 -13.42
C GLN A 417 19.06 8.30 -13.96
N GLY A 418 17.95 7.66 -13.56
CA GLY A 418 17.61 6.29 -13.98
C GLY A 418 18.37 5.17 -13.26
N GLN A 419 19.37 5.47 -12.43
CA GLN A 419 20.15 4.47 -11.70
C GLN A 419 19.76 4.37 -10.23
N ALA A 420 19.68 3.14 -9.72
CA ALA A 420 19.45 2.86 -8.31
C ALA A 420 20.68 3.27 -7.47
N VAL A 421 20.45 3.98 -6.37
CA VAL A 421 21.49 4.42 -5.43
C VAL A 421 21.14 3.97 -4.01
N ASN A 422 22.15 3.86 -3.13
CA ASN A 422 21.93 3.47 -1.73
C ASN A 422 20.94 4.43 -1.05
N PRO A 423 19.74 3.98 -0.63
CA PRO A 423 18.74 4.90 -0.10
C PRO A 423 19.03 5.39 1.33
N LEU A 424 19.78 4.62 2.12
CA LEU A 424 20.01 4.87 3.55
C LEU A 424 20.47 6.31 3.89
N PRO A 425 21.44 6.91 3.16
CA PRO A 425 21.93 8.25 3.46
C PRO A 425 20.88 9.38 3.34
N TRP A 426 19.74 9.15 2.69
CA TRP A 426 18.65 10.13 2.63
C TRP A 426 17.70 10.03 3.83
N LEU A 427 17.60 8.87 4.48
CA LEU A 427 16.60 8.57 5.50
C LEU A 427 17.09 9.01 6.89
N GLY A 428 16.29 9.79 7.61
CA GLY A 428 16.65 10.20 8.97
C GLY A 428 15.50 10.69 9.86
N ARG A 429 14.35 11.05 9.29
CA ARG A 429 13.20 11.60 10.04
C ARG A 429 12.09 10.59 10.27
#